data_AF-G2I7I9-F1
#
_entry.id   AF-G2I7I9-F1
#
_cell.length_a   1.000
_cell.length_b   1.000
_cell.length_c   1.000
_cell.angle_alpha   90.00
_cell.angle_beta   90.00
_cell.angle_gamma   90.00
#
_symmetry.space_group_name_H-M   'P 1'
#
loop_
_entity.id
_entity.type
_entity.pdbx_description
1 polymer ?
#
loop_
_entity_poly.entity_id
_entity_poly.type
_entity_poly.pdbx_seq_one_letter_code
_entity_poly.pdbx_strand_id
1 'polypeptide(L)'
;MTRAVKLRDDYSASELRRLAARSRHANTARRLLALAANRTDAARVGGMDRQTLRDWVHRFNTGGPDGLRDHQHAGPACSLNAARQAELKALVEAGPDRQRDGVVRETV
;
A
#
# COMPACT_ATOMS: atom_id res chain seq x y z
N MET A 1 24.69 -7.03 6.06
CA MET A 1 24.14 -8.29 6.61
C MET A 1 22.75 -8.02 7.18
N THR A 2 21.68 -8.56 6.57
CA THR A 2 20.30 -8.36 7.04
C THR A 2 19.96 -9.36 8.16
N ARG A 3 19.99 -8.91 9.41
CA ARG A 3 19.64 -9.72 10.59
C ARG A 3 18.17 -10.14 10.56
N ALA A 4 17.84 -11.42 10.68
CA ALA A 4 16.46 -11.91 10.69
C ALA A 4 15.62 -11.18 11.76
N VAL A 5 14.45 -10.67 11.36
CA VAL A 5 13.51 -10.00 12.27
C VAL A 5 12.60 -11.09 12.82
N LYS A 6 12.59 -11.25 14.14
CA LYS A 6 11.67 -12.19 14.78
C LYS A 6 10.26 -11.61 14.79
N LEU A 7 9.29 -12.41 14.38
CA LEU A 7 7.88 -12.11 14.56
C LEU A 7 7.55 -12.18 16.06
N ARG A 8 6.77 -11.23 16.57
CA ARG A 8 6.31 -11.19 17.96
C ARG A 8 5.62 -12.51 18.38
N ASP A 9 5.77 -12.90 19.65
CA ASP A 9 5.41 -14.24 20.15
C ASP A 9 4.02 -14.38 20.77
N ASP A 10 3.33 -13.26 20.92
CA ASP A 10 1.95 -13.12 21.34
C ASP A 10 0.91 -13.68 20.33
N TYR A 11 1.34 -14.23 19.19
CA TYR A 11 0.43 -14.85 18.21
C TYR A 11 0.97 -16.20 17.71
N SER A 12 0.32 -17.29 18.04
CA SER A 12 0.62 -18.58 17.42
C SER A 12 0.31 -18.59 15.91
N ALA A 13 0.93 -19.51 15.17
CA ALA A 13 0.60 -19.72 13.74
C ALA A 13 -0.90 -20.02 13.55
N SER A 14 -1.53 -20.72 14.49
CA SER A 14 -2.96 -21.01 14.50
C SER A 14 -3.81 -19.75 14.69
N GLU A 15 -3.38 -18.82 15.54
CA GLU A 15 -4.06 -17.53 15.72
C GLU A 15 -3.96 -16.66 14.48
N LEU A 16 -2.81 -16.62 13.83
CA LEU A 16 -2.64 -15.90 12.56
C LEU A 16 -3.56 -16.47 11.47
N ARG A 17 -3.72 -17.80 11.38
CA ARG A 17 -4.69 -18.45 10.48
C ARG A 17 -6.15 -18.09 10.84
N ARG A 18 -6.49 -18.07 12.14
CA ARG A 18 -7.83 -17.65 12.61
C ARG A 18 -8.11 -16.19 12.26
N LEU A 19 -7.14 -15.30 12.42
CA LEU A 19 -7.26 -13.89 12.05
C LEU A 19 -7.42 -13.74 10.53
N ALA A 20 -6.67 -14.51 9.73
CA ALA A 20 -6.80 -14.51 8.28
C ALA A 20 -8.21 -14.93 7.84
N ALA A 21 -8.76 -16.01 8.42
CA ALA A 21 -10.10 -16.48 8.12
C ALA A 21 -11.21 -15.47 8.48
N ARG A 22 -10.97 -14.62 9.48
CA ARG A 22 -11.90 -13.57 9.92
C ARG A 22 -11.69 -12.23 9.21
N SER A 23 -10.61 -12.08 8.42
CA SER A 23 -10.29 -10.83 7.75
C SER A 23 -11.24 -10.59 6.58
N ARG A 24 -11.80 -9.37 6.51
CA ARG A 24 -12.60 -8.90 5.38
C ARG A 24 -11.76 -8.43 4.19
N HIS A 25 -10.45 -8.23 4.39
CA HIS A 25 -9.53 -7.77 3.36
C HIS A 25 -8.65 -8.92 2.88
N ALA A 26 -8.74 -9.24 1.58
CA ALA A 26 -8.02 -10.36 0.98
C ALA A 26 -6.49 -10.21 1.08
N ASN A 27 -5.96 -8.99 0.94
CA ASN A 27 -4.53 -8.74 1.10
C ASN A 27 -4.04 -8.99 2.52
N THR A 28 -4.78 -8.50 3.52
CA THR A 28 -4.46 -8.74 4.94
C THR A 28 -4.52 -10.24 5.27
N ALA A 29 -5.51 -10.98 4.73
CA ALA A 29 -5.61 -12.43 4.91
C ALA A 29 -4.37 -13.16 4.34
N ARG A 30 -3.96 -12.82 3.10
CA ARG A 30 -2.75 -13.40 2.47
C ARG A 30 -1.49 -13.11 3.28
N ARG A 31 -1.34 -11.89 3.78
CA ARG A 31 -0.19 -11.47 4.60
C ARG A 31 -0.14 -12.24 5.93
N LEU A 32 -1.28 -12.38 6.62
CA LEU A 32 -1.36 -13.17 7.85
C LEU A 32 -1.03 -14.65 7.63
N LEU A 33 -1.47 -15.24 6.52
CA LEU A 33 -1.10 -16.62 6.16
C LEU A 33 0.40 -16.76 5.86
N ALA A 34 1.00 -15.78 5.19
CA ALA A 34 2.44 -15.76 4.94
C ALA A 34 3.25 -15.69 6.24
N LEU A 35 2.82 -14.87 7.21
CA LEU A 35 3.44 -14.80 8.54
C LEU A 35 3.25 -16.11 9.33
N ALA A 36 2.06 -16.71 9.28
CA ALA A 36 1.78 -17.99 9.92
C ALA A 36 2.67 -19.11 9.38
N ALA A 37 2.93 -19.11 8.08
CA ALA A 37 3.85 -20.03 7.43
C ALA A 37 5.31 -19.73 7.85
N ASN A 38 5.74 -18.46 7.84
CA ASN A 38 7.10 -18.05 8.22
C ASN A 38 7.50 -18.55 9.61
N ARG A 39 6.54 -18.58 10.55
CA ARG A 39 6.75 -19.06 11.91
C ARG A 39 7.08 -20.56 12.01
N THR A 40 6.73 -21.36 11.01
CA THR A 40 6.96 -22.82 11.03
C THR A 40 8.33 -23.23 10.51
N ASP A 41 9.24 -22.29 10.20
CA ASP A 41 10.56 -22.49 9.58
C ASP A 41 10.52 -23.11 8.16
N ALA A 42 9.42 -23.82 7.81
CA ALA A 42 9.14 -24.47 6.54
C ALA A 42 8.72 -23.52 5.40
N ALA A 43 8.54 -22.23 5.67
CA ALA A 43 8.00 -21.29 4.70
C ALA A 43 9.07 -20.68 3.80
N ARG A 44 9.52 -21.50 2.85
CA ARG A 44 9.97 -21.01 1.55
C ARG A 44 8.73 -20.77 0.70
N VAL A 45 7.94 -19.73 1.02
CA VAL A 45 6.75 -19.37 0.24
C VAL A 45 7.23 -18.98 -1.15
N GLY A 46 6.95 -19.84 -2.13
CA GLY A 46 7.35 -19.67 -3.52
C GLY A 46 6.87 -18.32 -4.06
N GLY A 47 7.83 -17.51 -4.52
CA GLY A 47 7.58 -16.26 -5.25
C GLY A 47 7.50 -14.98 -4.42
N MET A 48 7.69 -15.03 -3.09
CA MET A 48 7.63 -13.82 -2.26
C MET A 48 9.04 -13.31 -1.90
N ASP A 49 9.28 -12.02 -2.18
CA ASP A 49 10.55 -11.38 -1.86
C ASP A 49 10.79 -11.32 -0.33
N ARG A 50 12.02 -11.62 0.10
CA ARG A 50 12.39 -11.68 1.52
C ARG A 50 12.29 -10.31 2.21
N GLN A 51 12.51 -9.23 1.48
CA GLN A 51 12.41 -7.88 2.02
C GLN A 51 10.95 -7.49 2.26
N THR A 52 10.04 -7.92 1.37
CA THR A 52 8.59 -7.75 1.55
C THR A 52 8.10 -8.46 2.81
N LEU A 53 8.52 -9.70 3.03
CA LEU A 53 8.14 -10.44 4.23
C LEU A 53 8.68 -9.77 5.51
N ARG A 54 9.92 -9.27 5.45
CA ARG A 54 10.55 -8.54 6.56
C ARG A 54 9.78 -7.27 6.91
N ASP A 55 9.37 -6.49 5.92
CA ASP A 55 8.55 -5.29 6.10
C ASP A 55 7.22 -5.63 6.78
N TRP A 56 6.56 -6.73 6.37
CA TRP A 56 5.32 -7.17 7.02
C TRP A 56 5.53 -7.61 8.46
N VAL A 57 6.64 -8.29 8.77
CA VAL A 57 7.00 -8.62 10.15
C VAL A 57 7.18 -7.34 10.98
N HIS A 58 7.88 -6.33 10.45
CA HIS A 58 8.04 -5.05 11.14
C HIS A 58 6.69 -4.36 11.39
N ARG A 59 5.85 -4.24 10.36
CA ARG A 59 4.53 -3.60 10.48
C ARG A 59 3.61 -4.36 11.44
N PHE A 60 3.61 -5.69 11.37
CA PHE A 60 2.87 -6.53 12.31
C PHE A 60 3.40 -6.40 13.74
N ASN A 61 4.72 -6.31 13.92
CA ASN A 61 5.33 -6.11 15.23
C ASN A 61 5.00 -4.74 15.83
N THR A 62 4.72 -3.71 15.02
CA THR A 62 4.35 -2.38 15.51
C THR A 62 2.83 -2.26 15.73
N GLY A 63 2.03 -2.66 14.74
CA GLY A 63 0.58 -2.40 14.69
C GLY A 63 -0.31 -3.64 14.81
N GLY A 64 0.26 -4.83 15.08
CA GLY A 64 -0.48 -6.09 15.11
C GLY A 64 -1.15 -6.40 13.77
N PRO A 65 -2.32 -7.08 13.77
CA PRO A 65 -3.04 -7.42 12.54
C PRO A 65 -3.46 -6.20 11.71
N ASP A 66 -3.67 -5.04 12.35
CA ASP A 66 -4.08 -3.80 11.67
C ASP A 66 -2.93 -3.20 10.85
N GLY A 67 -1.68 -3.35 11.30
CA GLY A 67 -0.49 -2.90 10.57
C GLY A 67 -0.26 -3.61 9.22
N LEU A 68 -0.99 -4.69 8.96
CA LEU A 68 -0.99 -5.39 7.66
C LEU A 68 -2.05 -4.90 6.69
N ARG A 69 -2.89 -3.93 7.08
CA ARG A 69 -3.79 -3.26 6.14
C ARG A 69 -3.00 -2.42 5.15
N ASP A 70 -3.60 -2.22 3.99
CA ASP A 70 -3.07 -1.26 3.03
C ASP A 70 -3.31 0.14 3.59
N HIS A 71 -2.23 0.80 4.01
CA HIS A 71 -2.28 2.21 4.33
C HIS A 71 -2.20 2.98 3.02
N GLN A 72 -3.31 3.60 2.63
CA GLN A 72 -3.30 4.55 1.54
C GLN A 72 -2.45 5.73 2.01
N HIS A 73 -1.22 5.83 1.49
CA HIS A 73 -0.43 7.03 1.72
C HIS A 73 -1.18 8.19 1.06
N ALA A 74 -1.47 9.23 1.84
CA ALA A 74 -1.71 10.54 1.25
C ALA A 74 -0.51 10.80 0.35
N GLY A 75 -0.73 10.87 -0.96
CA GLY A 75 0.36 11.06 -1.92
C GLY A 75 1.19 12.30 -1.59
N PRO A 76 2.25 12.58 -2.37
CA PRO A 76 3.01 13.81 -2.20
C PRO A 76 2.05 15.02 -2.13
N ALA A 77 2.33 15.93 -1.19
CA ALA A 77 1.56 17.15 -1.05
C ALA A 77 1.46 17.85 -2.43
N CYS A 78 0.27 18.38 -2.74
CA CYS A 78 0.05 19.03 -4.02
C CYS A 78 1.12 20.10 -4.27
N SER A 79 1.85 20.00 -5.38
CA SER A 79 2.92 20.94 -5.73
C SER A 79 2.41 22.36 -5.99
N LEU A 80 1.10 22.54 -6.16
CA LEU A 80 0.46 23.84 -6.37
C LEU A 80 -0.07 24.37 -5.05
N ASN A 81 0.44 25.54 -4.64
CA ASN A 81 -0.15 26.30 -3.54
C ASN A 81 -1.53 26.87 -3.96
N ALA A 82 -2.30 27.41 -3.00
CA ALA A 82 -3.65 27.90 -3.25
C ALA A 82 -3.73 28.95 -4.37
N ALA A 83 -2.73 29.82 -4.48
CA ALA A 83 -2.66 30.83 -5.54
C ALA A 83 -2.49 30.19 -6.93
N ARG A 84 -1.61 29.20 -7.06
CA ARG A 84 -1.41 28.47 -8.33
C ARG A 84 -2.61 27.59 -8.68
N GLN A 85 -3.32 27.05 -7.69
CA GLN A 85 -4.57 26.32 -7.94
C GLN A 85 -5.66 27.25 -8.46
N ALA A 86 -5.77 28.47 -7.92
CA ALA A 86 -6.73 29.47 -8.40
C ALA A 86 -6.38 29.93 -9.83
N GLU A 87 -5.10 30.13 -10.13
CA GLU A 87 -4.63 30.44 -11.48
C GLU A 87 -4.93 29.31 -12.47
N LEU A 88 -4.60 28.06 -12.10
CA LEU A 88 -4.91 26.90 -12.92
C LEU A 88 -6.42 26.75 -13.15
N LYS A 89 -7.24 26.99 -12.12
CA LYS A 89 -8.69 26.97 -12.24
C LYS A 89 -9.17 28.01 -13.26
N ALA A 90 -8.68 29.24 -13.17
CA ALA A 90 -9.04 30.30 -14.11
C ALA A 90 -8.63 29.96 -15.55
N LEU A 91 -7.46 29.34 -15.75
CA LEU A 91 -7.00 28.89 -17.06
C LEU A 91 -7.90 27.77 -17.63
N VAL A 92 -8.29 26.80 -16.80
CA VAL A 92 -9.20 25.72 -17.21
C VAL A 92 -10.59 26.26 -17.55
N GLU A 93 -11.11 27.19 -16.74
CA GLU A 93 -12.41 27.85 -16.97
C GLU A 93 -12.42 28.74 -18.22
N ALA A 94 -11.32 29.46 -18.49
CA ALA A 94 -11.15 30.25 -19.70
C ALA A 94 -11.14 29.37 -20.97
N GLY A 95 -10.68 28.12 -20.82
CA GLY A 95 -10.53 27.19 -21.93
C GLY A 95 -9.36 27.56 -22.85
N PRO A 96 -8.96 26.64 -23.74
CA PRO A 96 -7.82 26.84 -24.62
C PRO A 96 -8.12 27.87 -25.73
N ASP A 97 -7.16 28.73 -26.03
CA ASP A 97 -7.18 29.62 -27.19
C ASP A 97 -6.85 28.81 -28.45
N ARG A 98 -7.81 28.75 -29.36
CA ARG A 98 -7.69 27.94 -30.58
C ARG A 98 -6.56 28.37 -31.51
N GLN A 99 -6.19 29.65 -31.52
CA GLN A 99 -5.14 30.14 -32.41
C GLN A 99 -3.74 29.98 -31.80
N ARG A 100 -3.64 29.93 -30.47
CA ARG A 100 -2.37 29.87 -29.74
C ARG A 100 -2.02 28.47 -29.22
N ASP A 101 -3.02 27.72 -28.77
CA ASP A 101 -2.83 26.49 -28.00
C ASP A 101 -2.99 25.22 -28.85
N GLY A 102 -3.14 25.37 -30.18
CA GLY A 102 -3.09 24.26 -31.14
C GLY A 102 -4.23 23.23 -31.01
N VAL A 103 -5.33 23.58 -30.35
CA VAL A 103 -6.46 22.67 -30.14
C VAL A 103 -7.24 22.42 -31.45
N VAL A 104 -7.12 21.19 -31.96
CA VAL A 104 -7.87 20.69 -33.12
C VAL A 104 -9.21 20.12 -32.64
N ARG A 105 -10.32 20.46 -33.30
CA ARG A 105 -11.61 19.81 -33.02
C ARG A 105 -11.54 18.36 -33.48
N GLU A 106 -11.78 17.40 -32.57
CA GLU A 106 -12.26 16.07 -33.00
C GLU A 106 -13.68 16.25 -33.52
N THR A 107 -13.82 16.29 -34.84
CA THR A 107 -15.11 16.06 -35.51
C THR A 107 -15.48 14.60 -35.31
N VAL A 108 -16.49 14.34 -34.48
CA VAL A 108 -17.25 13.08 -34.45
C VAL A 108 -18.27 13.03 -35.59
#